data_AF-A0A1U9N5J7-F1
#
_entry.id   AF-A0A1U9N5J7-F1
#
_cell.length_a   1.000
_cell.length_b   1.000
_cell.length_c   1.000
_cell.angle_alpha   90.00
_cell.angle_beta   90.00
_cell.angle_gamma   90.00
#
_symmetry.space_group_name_H-M   'P 1'
#
loop_
_entity.id
_entity.type
_entity.pdbx_description
1 polymer ?
#
loop_
_entity_poly.entity_id
_entity_poly.type
_entity_poly.pdbx_seq_one_letter_code
_entity_poly.pdbx_strand_id
1 'polypeptide(L)'
;MTYYKVVLSGENIFFENASRIDSDSAEPVIGFISCKPITAETPVLALAIAKRDLLVHWNQSFNFDRKMGMPKLTLEYMGEVRGWFKPKSTQDYYWFTSEEHKQTLLAQLGQPLRQRLWRKETPINMGAEE
;
A
#
# COMPACT_ATOMS: atom_id res chain seq x y z
N MET A 1 8.56 -18.77 8.65
CA MET A 1 8.21 -17.37 8.32
C MET A 1 7.62 -17.32 6.93
N THR A 2 6.44 -16.73 6.81
CA THR A 2 5.66 -16.67 5.57
C THR A 2 5.75 -15.27 4.97
N TYR A 3 5.73 -15.17 3.64
CA TYR A 3 5.66 -13.87 2.97
C TYR A 3 4.21 -13.53 2.66
N TYR A 4 3.82 -12.31 2.96
CA TYR A 4 2.52 -11.76 2.63
C TYR A 4 2.69 -10.54 1.76
N LYS A 5 1.95 -10.46 0.66
CA LYS A 5 1.73 -9.21 -0.05
C LYS A 5 0.61 -8.47 0.69
N VAL A 6 0.88 -7.26 1.13
CA VAL A 6 -0.09 -6.40 1.80
C VAL A 6 -0.23 -5.12 1.00
N VAL A 7 -1.46 -4.84 0.55
CA VAL A 7 -1.82 -3.61 -0.17
C VAL A 7 -2.72 -2.78 0.74
N LEU A 8 -2.23 -1.61 1.13
CA LEU A 8 -2.95 -0.66 1.96
C LEU A 8 -3.22 0.61 1.16
N SER A 9 -4.41 1.19 1.29
CA SER A 9 -4.65 2.58 0.91
C SER A 9 -4.58 3.47 2.15
N GLY A 10 -4.07 4.68 1.96
CA GLY A 10 -4.07 5.75 2.95
C GLY A 10 -4.84 6.94 2.41
N GLU A 11 -5.90 7.34 3.11
CA GLU A 11 -6.78 8.46 2.77
C GLU A 11 -6.74 9.55 3.85
N ASN A 12 -7.44 10.66 3.62
CA ASN A 12 -7.49 11.84 4.51
C ASN A 12 -6.13 12.54 4.68
N ILE A 13 -5.37 12.58 3.59
CA ILE A 13 -4.16 13.39 3.48
C ILE A 13 -4.36 14.36 2.33
N PHE A 14 -3.65 15.50 2.37
CA PHE A 14 -3.80 16.52 1.36
C PHE A 14 -2.43 17.11 1.01
N PHE A 15 -2.03 16.99 -0.26
CA PHE A 15 -0.87 17.69 -0.80
C PHE A 15 -1.30 18.64 -1.93
N GLU A 16 -1.02 19.93 -1.79
CA GLU A 16 -1.17 20.89 -2.89
C GLU A 16 0.02 20.85 -3.87
N ASN A 17 1.21 20.43 -3.41
CA ASN A 17 2.48 20.57 -4.15
C ASN A 17 3.08 19.27 -4.72
N ALA A 18 2.41 18.11 -4.56
CA ALA A 18 2.91 16.84 -5.13
C ALA A 18 2.71 16.76 -6.66
N SER A 19 1.88 17.64 -7.19
CA SER A 19 1.52 17.84 -8.60
C SER A 19 2.64 18.25 -9.55
N ARG A 20 3.88 18.47 -9.08
CA ARG A 20 5.04 18.64 -9.98
C ARG A 20 5.50 17.34 -10.65
N ILE A 21 4.88 16.20 -10.31
CA ILE A 21 5.26 14.90 -10.86
C ILE A 21 4.84 14.75 -12.32
N ASP A 22 3.69 15.30 -12.75
CA ASP A 22 3.27 15.34 -14.15
C ASP A 22 2.18 16.44 -14.37
N SER A 23 2.46 17.46 -15.19
CA SER A 23 1.53 18.45 -15.81
C SER A 23 1.06 19.71 -15.06
N ASP A 24 0.82 20.77 -15.84
CA ASP A 24 0.43 22.16 -15.49
C ASP A 24 -0.97 22.33 -14.84
N SER A 25 -1.61 21.25 -14.40
CA SER A 25 -2.83 21.29 -13.59
C SER A 25 -2.64 20.47 -12.32
N ALA A 26 -2.33 21.16 -11.24
CA ALA A 26 -2.03 20.57 -9.96
C ALA A 26 -3.28 20.11 -9.21
N GLU A 27 -3.86 18.97 -9.61
CA GLU A 27 -4.84 18.31 -8.75
C GLU A 27 -4.20 17.92 -7.42
N PRO A 28 -4.83 18.21 -6.28
CA PRO A 28 -4.28 17.85 -4.99
C PRO A 28 -4.28 16.33 -4.82
N VAL A 29 -3.20 15.80 -4.26
CA VAL A 29 -3.15 14.38 -3.89
C VAL A 29 -4.00 14.18 -2.64
N ILE A 30 -4.96 13.27 -2.73
CA ILE A 30 -5.93 12.96 -1.67
C ILE A 30 -5.61 11.66 -0.92
N GLY A 31 -4.64 10.88 -1.43
CA GLY A 31 -4.26 9.60 -0.84
C GLY A 31 -3.12 8.89 -1.55
N PHE A 32 -2.80 7.70 -1.03
CA PHE A 32 -1.81 6.81 -1.63
C PHE A 32 -2.20 5.34 -1.48
N ILE A 33 -1.58 4.49 -2.30
CA ILE A 33 -1.56 3.03 -2.12
C ILE A 33 -0.12 2.60 -1.83
N SER A 34 0.04 1.71 -0.85
CA SER A 34 1.31 1.06 -0.53
C SER A 34 1.15 -0.44 -0.76
N CYS A 35 2.04 -1.04 -1.55
CA CYS A 35 2.08 -2.48 -1.80
C CYS A 35 3.43 -3.04 -1.35
N LYS A 36 3.47 -3.73 -0.20
CA LYS A 36 4.72 -4.23 0.38
C LYS A 36 4.68 -5.72 0.67
N PRO A 37 5.80 -6.44 0.42
CA PRO A 37 5.99 -7.79 0.94
C PRO A 37 6.40 -7.74 2.40
N ILE A 38 5.61 -8.37 3.27
CA ILE A 38 5.84 -8.45 4.71
C ILE A 38 6.14 -9.90 5.11
N THR A 39 7.12 -10.07 5.98
CA THR A 39 7.43 -11.39 6.56
C THR A 39 6.84 -11.46 7.96
N ALA A 40 5.98 -12.44 8.20
CA ALA A 40 5.38 -12.67 9.53
C ALA A 40 5.02 -14.14 9.73
N GLU A 41 4.60 -14.48 10.95
CA GLU A 41 4.09 -15.80 11.30
C GLU A 41 2.60 -15.96 10.99
N THR A 42 1.83 -14.88 11.12
CA THR A 42 0.38 -14.86 10.90
C THR A 42 -0.03 -13.68 10.03
N PRO A 43 -1.18 -13.75 9.32
CA PRO A 43 -1.63 -12.65 8.49
C PRO A 43 -2.00 -11.40 9.32
N VAL A 44 -2.57 -11.57 10.51
CA VAL A 44 -2.86 -10.46 11.44
C VAL A 44 -1.58 -9.70 11.80
N LEU A 45 -0.51 -10.43 12.12
CA LEU A 45 0.78 -9.82 12.45
C LEU A 45 1.40 -9.12 11.24
N ALA A 46 1.30 -9.71 10.04
CA ALA A 46 1.76 -9.07 8.81
C ALA A 46 1.03 -7.75 8.53
N LEU A 47 -0.29 -7.71 8.73
CA LEU A 47 -1.07 -6.47 8.59
C LEU A 47 -0.66 -5.41 9.61
N ALA A 48 -0.50 -5.81 10.88
CA ALA A 48 -0.06 -4.90 11.94
C ALA A 48 1.32 -4.31 11.67
N ILE A 49 2.28 -5.12 11.22
CA ILE A 49 3.62 -4.67 10.82
C ILE A 49 3.51 -3.71 9.63
N ALA A 50 2.74 -4.07 8.60
CA ALA A 50 2.54 -3.22 7.42
C ALA A 50 2.01 -1.83 7.79
N LYS A 51 0.95 -1.77 8.60
CA LYS A 51 0.34 -0.52 9.06
C LYS A 51 1.34 0.30 9.89
N ARG A 52 2.03 -0.32 10.85
CA ARG A 52 3.02 0.35 11.70
C ARG A 52 4.14 0.97 10.87
N ASP A 53 4.80 0.16 10.04
CA ASP A 53 5.97 0.60 9.28
C ASP A 53 5.59 1.72 8.29
N LEU A 54 4.40 1.62 7.70
CA LEU A 54 3.86 2.65 6.82
C LEU A 54 3.60 3.98 7.54
N LEU A 55 3.00 3.95 8.74
CA LEU A 55 2.75 5.17 9.53
C LEU A 55 4.04 5.78 10.07
N VAL A 56 5.01 4.97 10.49
CA VAL A 56 6.33 5.45 10.91
C VAL A 56 7.02 6.16 9.74
N HIS A 57 7.05 5.53 8.57
CA HIS A 57 7.66 6.12 7.37
C HIS A 57 6.92 7.38 6.91
N TRP A 58 5.58 7.39 6.97
CA TRP A 58 4.77 8.57 6.68
C TRP A 58 5.18 9.77 7.55
N ASN A 59 5.25 9.57 8.86
CA ASN A 59 5.64 10.63 9.80
C ASN A 59 7.08 11.10 9.60
N GLN A 60 7.99 10.22 9.23
CA GLN A 60 9.39 10.58 9.02
C GLN A 60 9.64 11.29 7.69
N SER A 61 8.91 10.91 6.63
CA SER A 61 9.22 11.33 5.26
C SER A 61 8.33 12.45 4.75
N PHE A 62 7.04 12.41 5.07
CA PHE A 62 6.05 13.33 4.49
C PHE A 62 5.39 14.23 5.54
N ASN A 63 5.19 13.72 6.75
CA ASN A 63 4.51 14.42 7.83
C ASN A 63 5.44 14.78 9.01
N PHE A 64 6.69 15.13 8.71
CA PHE A 64 7.68 15.49 9.72
C PHE A 64 7.23 16.69 10.57
N ASP A 65 6.66 17.71 9.92
CA ASP A 65 6.09 18.89 10.56
C ASP A 65 4.73 18.64 11.23
N ARG A 66 4.16 17.44 11.12
CA ARG A 66 2.84 17.03 11.64
C ARG A 66 1.63 17.82 11.10
N LYS A 67 1.81 18.56 10.01
CA LYS A 67 0.76 19.41 9.42
C LYS A 67 -0.22 18.66 8.52
N MET A 68 0.13 17.45 8.08
CA MET A 68 -0.59 16.73 7.04
C MET A 68 -1.56 15.66 7.56
N GLY A 69 -1.72 15.58 8.89
CA GLY A 69 -2.59 14.59 9.53
C GLY A 69 -2.04 13.16 9.48
N MET A 70 -2.85 12.23 10.01
CA MET A 70 -2.57 10.80 9.96
C MET A 70 -3.47 10.15 8.92
N PRO A 71 -2.92 9.41 7.95
CA PRO A 71 -3.73 8.74 6.95
C PRO A 71 -4.61 7.67 7.61
N LYS A 72 -5.88 7.61 7.20
CA LYS A 72 -6.74 6.47 7.54
C LYS A 72 -6.32 5.31 6.64
N LEU A 73 -5.84 4.22 7.25
CA LEU A 73 -5.35 3.06 6.52
C LEU A 73 -6.44 2.00 6.33
N THR A 74 -6.71 1.66 5.07
CA THR A 74 -7.64 0.59 4.69
C THR A 74 -6.87 -0.57 4.08
N LEU A 75 -7.23 -1.80 4.44
CA LEU A 75 -6.69 -2.99 3.78
C LEU A 75 -7.45 -3.23 2.48
N GLU A 76 -6.74 -3.14 1.36
CA GLU A 76 -7.33 -3.31 0.03
C GLU A 76 -7.11 -4.72 -0.51
N TYR A 77 -5.95 -5.30 -0.22
CA TYR A 77 -5.64 -6.68 -0.60
C TYR A 77 -4.60 -7.31 0.32
N MET A 78 -4.77 -8.60 0.60
CA MET A 78 -3.75 -9.42 1.23
C MET A 78 -3.65 -10.78 0.56
N GLY A 79 -2.43 -11.26 0.38
CA GLY A 79 -2.17 -12.59 -0.17
C GLY A 79 -0.93 -13.24 0.41
N GLU A 80 -1.00 -14.54 0.70
CA GLU A 80 0.17 -15.34 1.03
C GLU A 80 0.98 -15.60 -0.25
N VAL A 81 2.26 -15.23 -0.24
CA VAL A 81 3.18 -15.43 -1.36
C VAL A 81 4.10 -16.59 -1.06
N ARG A 82 3.96 -17.68 -1.81
CA ARG A 82 4.87 -18.83 -1.75
C ARG A 82 5.87 -18.77 -2.91
N GLY A 83 7.15 -18.70 -2.56
CA GLY A 83 8.26 -18.74 -3.50
C GLY A 83 9.61 -18.70 -2.79
N TRP A 84 10.66 -19.13 -3.48
CA TRP A 84 12.02 -19.19 -2.91
C TRP A 84 12.72 -17.82 -2.79
N PHE A 85 12.18 -16.77 -3.41
CA PHE A 85 12.80 -15.44 -3.43
C PHE A 85 11.85 -14.36 -2.91
N LYS A 86 12.36 -13.52 -2.01
CA LYS A 86 11.68 -12.33 -1.48
C LYS A 86 11.30 -11.39 -2.64
N PRO A 87 10.03 -10.95 -2.75
CA PRO A 87 9.67 -9.90 -3.70
C PRO A 87 10.43 -8.61 -3.35
N LYS A 88 10.97 -7.92 -4.36
CA LYS A 88 11.48 -6.55 -4.17
C LYS A 88 10.31 -5.58 -4.38
N SER A 89 10.07 -4.69 -3.42
CA SER A 89 9.26 -3.49 -3.65
C SER A 89 10.11 -2.50 -4.45
N THR A 90 9.58 -1.94 -5.53
CA THR A 90 10.23 -0.87 -6.30
C THR A 90 9.81 0.52 -5.82
N GLN A 91 8.62 0.64 -5.22
CA GLN A 91 8.04 1.92 -4.84
C GLN A 91 7.11 1.73 -3.66
N ASP A 92 7.24 2.60 -2.66
CA ASP A 92 6.52 2.46 -1.39
C ASP A 92 5.16 3.17 -1.39
N TYR A 93 4.97 4.16 -2.26
CA TYR A 93 3.76 4.99 -2.34
C TYR A 93 3.38 5.24 -3.81
N TYR A 94 2.15 4.87 -4.15
CA TYR A 94 1.47 5.20 -5.40
C TYR A 94 0.38 6.23 -5.10
N TRP A 95 0.63 7.50 -5.44
CA TRP A 95 -0.26 8.61 -5.12
C TRP A 95 -1.49 8.65 -6.03
N PHE A 96 -2.63 9.06 -5.49
CA PHE A 96 -3.85 9.28 -6.28
C PHE A 96 -4.53 10.62 -5.95
N THR A 97 -5.16 11.21 -6.97
CA THR A 97 -5.86 12.51 -6.91
C THR A 97 -7.38 12.35 -6.97
N SER A 98 -7.86 11.17 -7.35
CA SER A 98 -9.29 10.83 -7.45
C SER A 98 -9.54 9.37 -7.10
N GLU A 99 -10.80 9.04 -6.80
CA GLU A 99 -11.21 7.65 -6.54
C GLU A 99 -11.05 6.77 -7.78
N GLU A 100 -11.29 7.30 -8.98
CA GLU A 100 -11.08 6.57 -10.24
C GLU A 100 -9.60 6.19 -10.44
N HIS A 101 -8.69 7.11 -10.11
CA HIS A 101 -7.26 6.84 -10.13
C HIS A 101 -6.88 5.77 -9.08
N LYS A 102 -7.44 5.85 -7.86
CA LYS A 102 -7.26 4.82 -6.83
C LYS A 102 -7.68 3.44 -7.35
N GLN A 103 -8.88 3.32 -7.93
CA GLN A 103 -9.38 2.05 -8.47
C GLN A 103 -8.49 1.50 -9.59
N THR A 104 -7.95 2.37 -10.44
CA THR A 104 -7.00 1.97 -11.50
C THR A 104 -5.71 1.39 -10.92
N LEU A 105 -5.15 2.03 -9.89
CA LEU A 105 -3.96 1.54 -9.19
C LEU A 105 -4.24 0.23 -8.44
N LEU A 106 -5.40 0.10 -7.80
CA LEU A 106 -5.81 -1.14 -7.12
C LEU A 106 -6.02 -2.28 -8.11
N ALA A 107 -6.53 -2.02 -9.31
CA ALA A 107 -6.63 -3.05 -10.33
C ALA A 107 -5.25 -3.60 -10.75
N GLN A 108 -4.20 -2.77 -10.70
CA GLN A 108 -2.83 -3.19 -11.02
C GLN A 108 -2.15 -3.89 -9.84
N LEU A 109 -2.32 -3.36 -8.63
CA LEU A 109 -1.60 -3.79 -7.42
C LEU A 109 -2.34 -4.89 -6.64
N GLY A 110 -3.66 -4.89 -6.67
CA GLY A 110 -4.53 -5.85 -5.96
C GLY A 110 -4.71 -7.18 -6.70
N GLN A 111 -4.31 -7.27 -7.96
CA GLN A 111 -4.33 -8.55 -8.67
C GLN A 111 -3.23 -9.48 -8.14
N PRO A 112 -3.51 -10.79 -7.97
CA PRO A 112 -2.46 -11.76 -7.69
C PRO A 112 -1.44 -11.72 -8.82
N LEU A 113 -0.16 -11.80 -8.49
CA LEU A 113 0.90 -11.83 -9.49
C LEU A 113 0.59 -12.95 -10.48
N ARG A 114 0.44 -12.60 -11.78
CA ARG A 114 0.26 -13.58 -12.85
C ARG A 114 1.24 -14.72 -12.63
N GLN A 115 0.72 -15.93 -12.45
CA GLN A 115 1.44 -17.12 -12.04
C GLN A 115 2.65 -17.36 -12.95
N ARG A 116 3.80 -16.75 -12.65
CA ARG A 116 5.08 -17.24 -13.14
C ARG A 116 5.26 -18.62 -12.51
N LEU A 117 5.76 -19.58 -13.28
CA LEU A 117 5.84 -21.02 -12.95
C LEU A 117 6.38 -21.39 -11.54
N TRP A 118 6.96 -20.44 -10.81
CA TRP A 118 7.61 -20.60 -9.51
C TRP A 118 7.00 -19.78 -8.35
N ARG A 119 5.94 -18.99 -8.59
CA ARG A 119 5.28 -18.18 -7.54
C ARG A 119 3.79 -18.44 -7.52
N LYS A 120 3.29 -18.79 -6.33
CA LYS A 120 1.86 -18.93 -6.05
C LYS A 120 1.46 -17.87 -5.04
N GLU A 121 0.34 -17.20 -5.30
CA GLU A 121 -0.25 -16.21 -4.41
C GLU A 121 -1.64 -16.70 -4.03
N THR A 122 -1.90 -16.80 -2.73
CA THR A 122 -3.19 -17.25 -2.19
C THR A 122 -3.84 -16.07 -1.49
N PRO A 123 -4.96 -15.51 -2.02
CA PRO A 123 -5.66 -14.42 -1.38
C PRO A 123 -6.10 -14.78 0.04
N ILE A 124 -5.96 -13.83 0.96
CA ILE A 124 -6.40 -13.95 2.35
C ILE A 124 -7.54 -12.97 2.56
N ASN A 125 -8.69 -13.49 2.98
CA ASN A 125 -9.77 -12.64 3.45
C ASN A 125 -9.58 -12.38 4.94
N MET A 126 -9.09 -11.19 5.25
CA MET A 126 -9.11 -10.64 6.60
C MET A 126 -10.50 -10.05 6.75
N GLY A 127 -11.40 -10.72 7.48
CA GLY A 127 -12.74 -10.17 7.74
C GLY A 127 -12.63 -8.71 8.21
N ALA A 128 -13.63 -7.90 7.87
CA ALA A 128 -13.69 -6.50 8.26
C ALA A 128 -13.80 -6.40 9.79
N GLU A 129 -12.67 -6.43 10.48
CA GLU A 129 -12.59 -5.95 11.85
C GLU A 129 -12.41 -4.43 11.77
N GLU A 130 -13.54 -3.74 12.00
CA GLU A 130 -13.68 -2.28 12.13
C GLU A 130 -12.84 -1.71 13.28
#